data_AF-A0A3C1VFY1-F1
#
_entry.id   AF-A0A3C1VFY1-F1
#
_cell.length_a   1.000
_cell.length_b   1.000
_cell.length_c   1.000
_cell.angle_alpha   90.00
_cell.angle_beta   90.00
_cell.angle_gamma   90.00
#
_symmetry.space_group_name_H-M   'P 1'
#
loop_
_entity.id
_entity.type
_entity.pdbx_description
1 polymer ?
#
loop_
_entity_poly.entity_id
_entity_poly.type
_entity_poly.pdbx_seq_one_letter_code
_entity_poly.pdbx_strand_id
1 'polypeptide(L)' 'MEKISSSQRLRTCRACGKKFEYPVKGSAATRHHCDDCVAVPAEMRKILERLNSRVTQLENQLRRLQEKPAAPSS' A
#
# COMPACT_ATOMS: atom_id res chain seq x y z
N MET A 1 -24.63 -9.62 -17.39
CA MET A 1 -23.85 -8.39 -17.58
C MET A 1 -23.79 -7.66 -16.25
N GLU A 2 -22.80 -8.00 -15.42
CA GLU A 2 -22.65 -7.34 -14.12
C GLU A 2 -22.05 -5.95 -14.32
N LYS A 3 -22.81 -4.94 -13.87
CA LYS A 3 -22.41 -3.54 -13.91
C LYS A 3 -21.22 -3.36 -12.96
N ILE A 4 -20.01 -3.28 -13.52
CA ILE A 4 -18.84 -2.77 -12.80
C ILE A 4 -19.15 -1.30 -12.51
N SER A 5 -19.73 -1.01 -11.35
CA SER A 5 -19.97 0.36 -10.93
C SER A 5 -18.61 1.02 -10.71
N SER A 6 -18.40 2.18 -11.33
CA SER A 6 -17.20 3.03 -11.26
C SER A 6 -16.73 3.46 -9.85
N SER A 7 -17.35 2.92 -8.80
CA SER A 7 -17.03 3.11 -7.38
C SER A 7 -16.04 2.08 -6.83
N GLN A 8 -15.79 0.95 -7.51
CA GLN A 8 -14.79 -0.04 -7.11
C GLN A 8 -13.39 0.47 -7.52
N ARG A 9 -12.62 0.99 -6.57
CA ARG A 9 -11.24 1.41 -6.83
C ARG A 9 -10.29 0.54 -6.03
N LEU A 10 -9.23 0.06 -6.69
CA LEU A 10 -8.10 -0.52 -5.98
C LEU A 10 -7.50 0.54 -5.04
N ARG A 11 -7.43 0.21 -3.76
CA ARG A 11 -6.81 1.00 -2.70
C ARG A 11 -5.53 0.33 -2.26
N THR A 12 -4.61 1.13 -1.71
CA THR A 12 -3.38 0.63 -1.12
C THR A 12 -3.51 0.70 0.39
N CYS A 13 -3.32 -0.43 1.08
CA CYS A 13 -3.37 -0.49 2.54
C CYS A 13 -2.22 0.32 3.13
N ARG A 14 -2.51 1.20 4.08
CA ARG A 14 -1.47 2.01 4.74
C ARG A 14 -0.53 1.16 5.60
N ALA A 15 -1.07 0.10 6.22
CA ALA A 15 -0.31 -0.73 7.16
C ALA A 15 0.63 -1.72 6.46
N CYS A 16 0.21 -2.34 5.35
CA CYS A 16 0.99 -3.39 4.70
C CYS A 16 1.33 -3.13 3.22
N GLY A 17 0.86 -2.02 2.64
CA GLY A 17 1.13 -1.68 1.24
C GLY A 17 0.38 -2.52 0.19
N LYS A 18 -0.37 -3.56 0.59
CA LYS A 18 -1.16 -4.40 -0.33
C LYS A 18 -2.24 -3.60 -1.06
N LYS A 19 -2.40 -3.85 -2.35
CA LYS A 19 -3.56 -3.36 -3.11
C LYS A 19 -4.79 -4.23 -2.82
N PHE A 20 -5.93 -3.61 -2.55
CA PHE A 20 -7.19 -4.30 -2.23
C PHE A 20 -8.38 -3.54 -2.82
N GLU A 21 -9.46 -4.26 -3.09
CA GLU A 21 -10.70 -3.65 -3.58
C GLU A 21 -11.48 -3.01 -2.44
N TYR A 22 -11.99 -1.79 -2.67
CA TYR A 22 -12.87 -1.12 -1.72
C TYR A 22 -13.75 -0.08 -2.44
N PRO A 23 -15.05 0.03 -2.07
CA PRO A 23 -15.75 -0.78 -1.07
C PRO A 23 -16.20 -2.14 -1.63
N VAL A 24 -16.16 -3.19 -0.79
CA VAL A 24 -16.71 -4.53 -1.10
C VAL A 24 -17.75 -4.87 -0.04
N LYS A 25 -18.94 -5.31 -0.45
CA LYS A 25 -20.02 -5.66 0.48
C LYS A 25 -19.61 -6.86 1.33
N GLY A 26 -19.74 -6.76 2.65
CA GLY A 26 -19.37 -7.83 3.59
C GLY A 26 -17.89 -7.88 3.96
N SER A 27 -17.05 -7.02 3.38
CA SER A 27 -15.67 -6.82 3.80
C SER A 27 -15.61 -5.85 4.99
N ALA A 28 -14.71 -6.13 5.94
CA ALA A 28 -14.35 -5.25 7.04
C ALA A 28 -13.29 -4.21 6.62
N ALA A 29 -12.73 -4.32 5.42
CA ALA A 29 -11.75 -3.39 4.88
C ALA A 29 -12.33 -1.97 4.93
N THR A 30 -11.47 -1.02 5.25
CA THR A 30 -11.82 0.39 5.26
C THR A 30 -11.17 1.09 4.07
N ARG A 31 -11.45 2.38 3.90
CA ARG A 31 -10.76 3.22 2.92
C ARG A 31 -9.23 3.29 3.09
N HIS A 32 -8.68 2.83 4.24
CA HIS A 32 -7.26 2.95 4.58
C HIS A 32 -6.57 1.60 4.82
N HIS A 33 -7.31 0.57 5.21
CA HIS A 33 -6.77 -0.72 5.64
C HIS A 33 -7.53 -1.86 4.98
N CYS A 34 -6.81 -2.88 4.50
CA CYS A 34 -7.41 -4.13 4.05
C CYS A 34 -7.98 -4.92 5.22
N ASP A 35 -8.81 -5.93 4.93
CA ASP A 35 -9.44 -6.81 5.91
C ASP A 35 -8.46 -7.34 6.97
N ASP A 36 -7.32 -7.87 6.51
CA ASP A 36 -6.28 -8.43 7.38
C ASP A 36 -5.76 -7.42 8.41
N CYS A 37 -5.52 -6.17 7.97
CA CYS A 37 -4.99 -5.13 8.83
C CYS A 37 -6.07 -4.51 9.73
N VAL A 38 -7.35 -4.58 9.34
CA VAL A 38 -8.45 -4.11 10.20
C VAL A 38 -8.58 -4.95 11.47
N ALA A 39 -8.24 -6.25 11.40
CA ALA A 39 -8.21 -7.13 12.57
C ALA A 39 -7.06 -6.85 13.55
N VAL A 40 -6.01 -6.14 13.12
CA VAL A 40 -4.85 -5.81 13.96
C VAL A 40 -5.19 -4.67 14.92
N PRO A 41 -4.78 -4.72 16.21
CA PRO A 41 -4.97 -3.63 17.16
C PRO A 41 -4.43 -2.29 16.64
N ALA A 42 -5.14 -1.19 16.96
CA ALA A 42 -4.85 0.13 16.40
C ALA A 42 -3.41 0.61 16.66
N GLU A 43 -2.86 0.36 17.85
CA GLU A 43 -1.49 0.76 18.19
C GLU A 43 -0.45 -0.03 17.39
N MET A 44 -0.68 -1.33 17.16
CA MET A 44 0.19 -2.14 16.30
C MET A 44 0.09 -1.71 14.84
N ARG A 45 -1.12 -1.38 14.35
CA ARG A 45 -1.31 -0.81 13.00
C ARG A 45 -0.49 0.45 12.79
N LYS A 46 -0.42 1.36 13.77
CA LYS A 46 0.40 2.59 13.67
C LYS A 46 1.87 2.27 13.47
N ILE A 47 2.38 1.23 14.14
CA ILE A 47 3.77 0.77 13.96
C ILE A 47 3.96 0.23 12.54
N LEU A 48 3.05 -0.63 12.07
CA LEU A 48 3.09 -1.18 10.71
C LEU A 48 3.05 -0.08 9.64
N GLU A 49 2.19 0.94 9.79
CA GLU A 49 2.12 2.07 8.87
C GLU A 49 3.44 2.85 8.77
N ARG A 50 4.10 3.08 9.92
CA ARG A 50 5.41 3.73 9.97
C ARG A 50 6.48 2.89 9.28
N LEU A 51 6.50 1.58 9.54
CA LEU A 51 7.44 0.66 8.93
C LEU A 51 7.23 0.56 7.42
N ASN A 52 5.99 0.36 6.97
CA ASN A 52 5.65 0.31 5.55
C ASN A 52 6.07 1.60 4.83
N SER A 53 5.80 2.77 5.42
CA SER A 53 6.23 4.06 4.86
C SER A 53 7.75 4.15 4.70
N ARG A 54 8.52 3.69 5.71
CA ARG A 54 9.99 3.65 5.66
C ARG A 54 10.50 2.68 4.60
N VAL A 55 9.92 1.47 4.52
CA VAL A 55 10.28 0.47 3.51
C VAL A 55 10.02 1.02 2.11
N THR A 56 8.83 1.55 1.83
CA THR A 56 8.50 2.16 0.54
C THR A 56 9.45 3.31 0.18
N GLN A 57 9.84 4.14 1.15
CA GLN A 57 10.81 5.21 0.91
C GLN A 57 12.18 4.63 0.51
N LEU A 58 12.68 3.63 1.22
CA LEU A 58 13.96 2.98 0.94
C LEU A 58 13.95 2.28 -0.42
N GLU A 59 12.90 1.55 -0.76
CA GLU A 59 12.73 0.91 -2.07
C GLU A 59 12.75 1.95 -3.20
N ASN A 60 12.07 3.08 -3.02
CA ASN A 60 12.07 4.17 -3.99
C ASN A 60 13.45 4.82 -4.13
N GLN A 61 14.20 4.96 -3.04
CA GLN A 61 15.58 5.46 -3.07
C GLN A 61 16.50 4.50 -3.82
N LEU A 62 16.42 3.20 -3.53
CA LEU A 62 17.18 2.16 -4.22
C LEU A 62 16.88 2.15 -5.72
N ARG A 63 15.61 2.20 -6.10
CA ARG A 63 15.21 2.26 -7.51
C ARG A 63 15.85 3.46 -8.23
N ARG A 64 15.81 4.66 -7.63
CA ARG A 64 16.43 5.86 -8.21
C ARG A 64 17.96 5.76 -8.31
N LEU A 65 18.61 5.11 -7.35
CA LEU A 65 20.06 4.87 -7.39
C LEU A 65 20.45 3.88 -8.49
N GLN A 66 19.62 2.87 -8.75
CA GLN A 66 19.82 1.90 -9.83
C GLN A 66 19.52 2.48 -11.21
N GLU A 67 18.53 3.37 -11.32
CA GLU A 67 18.15 4.05 -12.56
C GLU A 67 19.13 5.16 -12.97
N LYS A 68 19.91 5.72 -12.03
CA LYS A 68 20.98 6.67 -12.35
C LYS A 68 22.10 5.89 -13.05
N PRO A 69 22.33 6.07 -14.37
CA PRO A 69 23.43 5.39 -15.03
C PRO A 69 24.72 5.82 -14.34
N ALA A 70 25.63 4.87 -14.10
CA ALA A 70 27.01 5.19 -13.76
C ALA A 70 27.50 6.16 -14.86
N ALA A 71 27.67 7.43 -14.51
CA ALA A 71 28.26 8.40 -15.41
C ALA A 71 29.64 7.86 -15.84
N PRO A 72 30.04 8.02 -17.11
CA PRO A 72 31.29 7.48 -17.60
C PRO A 72 32.44 8.06 -16.76
N SER A 73 33.18 7.17 -16.10
CA SER A 73 34.47 7.51 -15.50
C SER A 73 35.36 8.10 -16.59
N SER A 74 35.75 9.36 -16.41
CA SER A 74 36.75 10.05 -17.23
C SER A 74 38.13 9.46 -17.03
#